data_AF-A0A0G1EGV4-F1
#
_entry.id   AF-A0A0G1EGV4-F1
#
_cell.length_a   1.000
_cell.length_b   1.000
_cell.length_c   1.000
_cell.angle_alpha   90.00
_cell.angle_beta   90.00
_cell.angle_gamma   90.00
#
_symmetry.space_group_name_H-M   'P 1'
#
loop_
_entity.id
_entity.type
_entity.pdbx_description
1 polymer ?
#
loop_
_entity_poly.entity_id
_entity_poly.type
_entity_poly.pdbx_seq_one_letter_code
_entity_poly.pdbx_strand_id
1 'polypeptide(L)' 'MPFEINIELDQPQQLKQVDLYLKPKNEASRWLGVITNPSSNINFTWPPNPPGTYTLSLVLTDFNNYSSPGPKVTVEINN' A
#
# COMPACT_ATOMS: atom_id res chain seq x y z
N MET A 1 11.51 4.83 -14.75
CA MET A 1 12.16 3.99 -13.72
C MET A 1 11.06 3.50 -12.79
N PRO A 2 11.05 2.23 -12.36
CA PRO A 2 10.10 1.80 -11.33
C PRO A 2 10.41 2.51 -10.01
N PHE A 3 9.37 2.87 -9.26
CA PHE A 3 9.52 3.43 -7.92
C PHE A 3 9.43 2.29 -6.91
N GLU A 4 10.38 2.25 -5.98
CA GLU A 4 10.32 1.36 -4.83
C GLU A 4 9.66 2.09 -3.67
N ILE A 5 8.62 1.47 -3.12
CA ILE A 5 7.94 1.94 -1.92
C ILE A 5 8.30 0.97 -0.80
N ASN A 6 8.93 1.51 0.24
CA ASN A 6 9.24 0.77 1.47
C ASN A 6 8.22 1.16 2.54
N ILE A 7 7.58 0.16 3.14
CA ILE A 7 6.59 0.33 4.20
C ILE A 7 7.12 -0.40 5.43
N GLU A 8 7.27 0.35 6.52
CA GLU A 8 7.63 -0.19 7.83
C GLU A 8 6.37 -0.41 8.65
N LEU A 9 6.24 -1.60 9.25
CA LEU A 9 5.16 -1.96 10.14
C LEU A 9 5.72 -2.17 11.55
N ASP A 10 5.18 -1.47 12.54
CA ASP A 10 5.65 -1.55 13.93
C ASP A 10 5.32 -2.89 14.59
N GLN A 11 4.19 -3.51 14.21
CA GLN A 11 3.68 -4.74 14.85
C GLN A 11 3.12 -5.75 13.83
N PRO A 12 3.92 -6.18 12.84
CA PRO A 12 3.48 -7.04 11.75
C PRO A 12 2.98 -8.41 12.25
N GLN A 13 3.50 -8.91 13.38
CA GLN A 13 3.09 -10.17 14.00
C GLN A 13 1.63 -10.20 14.48
N GLN A 14 0.97 -9.04 14.61
CA GLN A 14 -0.45 -8.96 14.96
C GLN A 14 -1.35 -9.03 13.72
N LEU A 15 -0.77 -8.88 12.54
CA LEU A 15 -1.49 -8.79 11.28
C LEU A 15 -1.52 -10.15 10.59
N LYS A 16 -2.71 -10.52 10.13
CA LYS A 16 -2.93 -11.65 9.24
C LYS A 16 -2.62 -11.26 7.80
N GLN A 17 -3.05 -10.06 7.39
CA GLN A 17 -2.78 -9.56 6.06
C GLN A 17 -2.80 -8.03 5.97
N VAL A 18 -2.21 -7.52 4.89
CA VAL A 18 -2.27 -6.12 4.47
C VAL A 18 -2.73 -6.06 3.03
N ASP A 19 -3.84 -5.37 2.78
CA ASP A 19 -4.32 -5.06 1.44
C ASP A 19 -3.79 -3.70 0.99
N LEU A 20 -3.28 -3.64 -0.24
CA LEU A 20 -2.71 -2.45 -0.84
C LEU A 20 -3.66 -1.89 -1.88
N TYR A 21 -3.95 -0.59 -1.78
CA TYR A 21 -4.77 0.14 -2.72
C TYR A 21 -4.01 1.34 -3.26
N LEU A 22 -4.16 1.60 -4.55
CA LEU A 22 -3.65 2.80 -5.19
C LEU A 22 -4.81 3.60 -5.77
N LYS A 23 -4.82 4.89 -5.52
CA LYS A 23 -5.79 5.82 -6.09
C LYS A 23 -5.08 6.92 -6.87
N PRO A 24 -5.17 6.94 -8.21
CA PRO A 24 -4.84 8.14 -8.98
C PRO A 24 -5.78 9.28 -8.58
N LYS A 25 -5.27 10.53 -8.53
CA LYS A 25 -6.04 11.70 -8.03
C LYS A 25 -7.43 11.85 -8.64
N ASN A 26 -7.57 11.56 -9.93
CA ASN A 26 -8.79 11.78 -10.70
C ASN A 26 -9.52 10.47 -11.07
N GLU A 27 -9.14 9.35 -10.46
CA GLU A 27 -9.70 8.03 -10.77
C GLU A 27 -10.11 7.28 -9.50
N ALA A 28 -10.78 6.13 -9.70
CA ALA A 28 -11.14 5.25 -8.61
C ALA A 28 -9.91 4.55 -8.01
N SER A 29 -10.01 4.18 -6.73
CA SER A 29 -9.02 3.29 -6.12
C SER A 29 -9.02 1.93 -6.82
N ARG A 30 -7.83 1.39 -7.06
CA ARG A 30 -7.61 0.01 -7.52
C ARG A 30 -6.88 -0.79 -6.46
N TRP A 31 -7.22 -2.06 -6.34
CA TRP A 31 -6.46 -3.01 -5.53
C TRP A 31 -5.17 -3.39 -6.24
N LEU A 32 -4.05 -3.33 -5.53
CA LEU A 32 -2.74 -3.71 -6.04
C LEU A 32 -2.36 -5.14 -5.66
N GLY A 33 -2.84 -5.60 -4.50
CA GLY A 33 -2.54 -6.93 -4.00
C GLY A 33 -2.69 -7.03 -2.48
N VAL A 34 -2.42 -8.23 -1.98
CA VAL A 34 -2.45 -8.57 -0.57
C VAL A 34 -1.12 -9.19 -0.16
N ILE A 35 -0.68 -8.88 1.06
CA ILE A 35 0.47 -9.50 1.70
C ILE A 35 -0.04 -10.24 2.92
N THR A 36 0.06 -11.56 2.92
CA THR A 36 -0.32 -12.41 4.06
C THR A 36 0.90 -12.62 4.97
N ASN A 37 0.64 -12.72 6.27
CA ASN A 37 1.68 -12.81 7.32
C ASN A 37 2.84 -11.83 7.06
N PRO A 38 2.54 -10.51 7.00
CA PRO A 38 3.52 -9.52 6.61
C PRO A 38 4.73 -9.53 7.55
N SER A 39 5.88 -9.12 7.04
CA SER A 39 7.06 -8.84 7.85
C SER A 39 7.12 -7.35 8.22
N SER A 40 8.09 -6.95 9.04
CA SER A 40 8.31 -5.55 9.43
C SER A 40 8.55 -4.64 8.24
N ASN A 41 9.11 -5.18 7.15
CA ASN A 41 9.41 -4.44 5.93
C ASN A 41 8.63 -5.04 4.76
N ILE A 42 7.93 -4.17 4.05
CA ILE A 42 7.24 -4.50 2.81
C ILE A 42 7.83 -3.64 1.70
N ASN A 43 8.34 -4.30 0.66
CA ASN A 43 8.87 -3.64 -0.51
C ASN A 43 7.91 -3.88 -1.67
N PHE A 44 7.47 -2.78 -2.30
CA PHE A 44 6.61 -2.84 -3.47
C PHE A 44 7.21 -2.05 -4.61
N THR A 45 7.41 -2.72 -5.74
CA THR A 45 7.87 -2.08 -6.98
C THR A 45 6.65 -1.70 -7.80
N TRP A 46 6.49 -0.41 -8.03
CA TRP A 46 5.38 0.12 -8.81
C TRP A 46 5.89 1.03 -9.93
N PRO A 47 5.52 0.76 -11.18
CA PRO A 47 5.68 1.73 -12.26
C PRO A 47 4.38 2.55 -12.43
N PRO A 48 4.32 3.80 -11.94
CA PRO A 48 3.31 4.74 -12.37
C PRO A 48 3.47 5.00 -13.86
N ASN A 49 2.41 4.73 -14.62
CA ASN A 49 2.24 5.23 -15.96
C ASN A 49 0.73 5.49 -16.14
N PRO A 50 0.29 6.74 -16.40
CA PRO A 50 1.07 7.96 -16.69
C PRO A 50 1.64 8.68 -15.45
N PRO A 51 2.48 9.72 -15.61
CA PRO A 51 2.83 10.67 -14.55
C PRO A 51 1.58 11.29 -13.90
N GLY A 52 1.68 11.70 -12.64
CA GLY A 52 0.57 12.28 -11.89
C GLY A 52 0.66 12.06 -10.39
N THR A 53 -0.37 12.52 -9.67
CA THR A 53 -0.47 12.32 -8.22
C THR A 53 -1.26 11.05 -7.91
N TYR A 54 -0.70 10.23 -7.02
CA TYR A 54 -1.28 8.97 -6.59
C TYR A 54 -1.27 8.86 -5.07
N THR A 55 -2.30 8.27 -4.50
CA THR A 55 -2.37 7.95 -3.07
C THR A 55 -2.33 6.44 -2.90
N LEU A 56 -1.28 5.93 -2.28
CA LEU A 56 -1.23 4.58 -1.75
C LEU A 56 -1.96 4.55 -0.41
N SER A 57 -2.75 3.52 -0.16
CA SER A 57 -3.47 3.30 1.09
C SER A 57 -3.43 1.83 1.46
N LEU A 58 -3.30 1.55 2.75
CA LEU A 58 -3.30 0.19 3.29
C LEU A 58 -4.60 -0.10 4.04
N VAL A 59 -5.03 -1.35 4.02
CA VAL A 59 -6.01 -1.91 4.97
C VAL A 59 -5.31 -3.04 5.71
N LEU A 60 -5.27 -2.92 7.04
CA LEU A 60 -4.60 -3.86 7.93
C LEU A 60 -5.65 -4.78 8.53
N THR A 61 -5.50 -6.09 8.38
CA THR A 61 -6.41 -7.09 8.94
C THR A 61 -5.67 -7.95 9.95
N ASP A 62 -6.20 -8.05 11.17
CA ASP A 62 -5.65 -8.87 12.24
C ASP A 62 -6.07 -10.36 12.13
N PHE A 63 -5.55 -11.20 13.01
CA PHE A 63 -5.92 -12.62 13.07
C PHE A 63 -7.36 -12.90 13.52
N ASN A 64 -8.05 -11.91 14.10
CA ASN A 64 -9.46 -11.98 14.46
C ASN A 64 -10.38 -11.54 13.29
N ASN A 65 -9.79 -11.17 12.14
CA ASN A 65 -10.45 -10.63 10.95
C ASN A 65 -11.06 -9.23 11.13
N TYR A 66 -10.58 -8.45 12.10
CA TYR A 66 -10.87 -7.03 12.18
C TYR A 66 -9.96 -6.28 11.20
N SER A 67 -10.58 -5.46 10.35
CA SER A 67 -9.89 -4.62 9.37
C SER A 67 -9.92 -3.16 9.78
N SER A 68 -8.78 -2.49 9.66
CA SER A 68 -8.62 -1.07 9.97
C SER A 68 -7.82 -0.36 8.88
N PRO A 69 -8.06 0.95 8.65
CA PRO A 69 -7.26 1.72 7.71
C PRO A 69 -5.83 1.86 8.24
N GLY A 70 -4.85 1.53 7.39
CA GLY A 70 -3.44 1.75 7.66
C GLY A 70 -2.95 3.13 7.17
N PRO A 71 -1.63 3.34 7.13
CA PRO A 71 -1.04 4.58 6.64
C PRO A 71 -1.38 4.83 5.17
N LYS A 72 -1.35 6.11 4.79
CA LYS A 72 -1.53 6.58 3.42
C LYS A 72 -0.34 7.41 3.00
N VAL A 73 0.11 7.20 1.78
CA VAL A 73 1.24 7.92 1.21
C VAL A 73 0.80 8.53 -0.11
N THR A 74 0.96 9.84 -0.26
CA THR A 74 0.75 10.51 -1.55
C THR A 74 2.08 10.71 -2.24
N VAL A 75 2.15 10.27 -3.48
CA VAL A 75 3.34 10.36 -4.33
C VAL A 75 2.97 11.16 -5.56
N GLU A 76 3.81 12.13 -5.89
CA GLU A 76 3.73 12.89 -7.13
C GLU A 76 4.83 12.43 -8.07
N ILE A 77 4.42 11.98 -9.26
CA ILE A 77 5.30 11.47 -10.29
C ILE A 77 5.39 12.53 -11.38
N ASN A 78 6.55 13.17 -11.47
CA ASN A 78 6.87 14.16 -12.49
C ASN A 78 7.61 13.50 -13.66
N ASN A 79 7.45 14.07 -14.86
CA ASN A 79 8.20 13.69 -16.06
C ASN A 79 9.66 14.14 -15.99
#